data_AF-A0AA87FKZ0-F1
#
_entry.id   AF-A0AA87FKZ0-F1
#
_cell.length_a   1.000
_cell.length_b   1.000
_cell.length_c   1.000
_cell.angle_alpha   90.00
_cell.angle_beta   90.00
_cell.angle_gamma   90.00
#
_symmetry.space_group_name_H-M   'P 1'
#
loop_
_entity.id
_entity.type
_entity.pdbx_description
1 polymer ?
#
loop_
_entity_poly.entity_id
_entity_poly.type
_entity_poly.pdbx_seq_one_letter_code
_entity_poly.pdbx_strand_id
1 'polypeptide(L)'
;MENTIFDSDKFKGQKIPKYDSKSGVWAVDTGNRVEFGDMYYVLSEFIEDGLHYSFNTLIAGDVRRDHAHSFDCVVSALLKNVTHFSIVGFEKDYSQQEINFLNDIQTKILKESQDCQHDRI
;
A
#
# COMPACT_ATOMS: atom_id res chain seq x y z
N MET A 1 -4.56 12.53 -22.24
CA MET A 1 -5.34 12.20 -21.04
C MET A 1 -5.64 13.52 -20.37
N GLU A 2 -6.91 13.92 -20.33
CA GLU A 2 -7.31 15.15 -19.63
C GLU A 2 -6.99 14.97 -18.15
N ASN A 3 -6.24 15.91 -17.55
CA ASN A 3 -6.09 15.99 -16.10
C ASN A 3 -7.45 16.43 -15.54
N THR A 4 -8.33 15.48 -15.27
CA THR A 4 -9.58 15.75 -14.55
C THR A 4 -9.21 16.12 -13.12
N ILE A 5 -9.21 17.41 -12.83
CA ILE A 5 -9.04 17.95 -11.48
C ILE A 5 -10.22 17.45 -10.63
N PHE A 6 -9.91 16.85 -9.48
CA PHE A 6 -10.93 16.46 -8.51
C PHE A 6 -11.67 17.70 -7.98
N ASP A 7 -12.99 17.72 -8.15
CA ASP A 7 -13.86 18.76 -7.61
C ASP A 7 -14.42 18.30 -6.25
N SER A 8 -13.81 18.80 -5.17
CA SER A 8 -14.22 18.46 -3.80
C SER A 8 -15.60 19.00 -3.44
N ASP A 9 -16.07 20.08 -4.06
CA ASP A 9 -17.36 20.69 -3.71
C ASP A 9 -18.54 19.78 -4.06
N LYS A 10 -18.39 18.96 -5.10
CA LYS A 10 -19.34 17.90 -5.49
C LYS A 10 -19.61 16.89 -4.37
N PHE A 11 -18.67 16.72 -3.43
CA PHE A 11 -18.74 15.73 -2.37
C PHE A 11 -19.09 16.31 -1.00
N LYS A 12 -19.33 17.63 -0.89
CA LYS A 12 -19.83 18.23 0.37
C LYS A 12 -21.17 17.59 0.77
N GLY A 13 -21.27 17.11 2.01
CA GLY A 13 -22.43 16.38 2.52
C GLY A 13 -22.45 14.88 2.21
N GLN A 14 -21.50 14.35 1.43
CA GLN A 14 -21.43 12.92 1.10
C GLN A 14 -20.89 12.13 2.31
N LYS A 15 -21.79 11.65 3.17
CA LYS A 15 -21.43 10.93 4.41
C LYS A 15 -21.05 9.46 4.23
N ILE A 16 -21.11 8.94 3.00
CA ILE A 16 -20.73 7.56 2.67
C ILE A 16 -19.66 7.61 1.57
N PRO A 17 -18.51 6.95 1.72
CA PRO A 17 -17.47 6.90 0.70
C PRO A 17 -18.01 6.50 -0.67
N LYS A 18 -17.61 7.24 -1.71
CA LYS A 18 -18.08 7.02 -3.08
C LYS A 18 -16.96 7.17 -4.09
N TYR A 19 -16.91 6.25 -5.04
CA TYR A 19 -15.97 6.32 -6.16
C TYR A 19 -16.44 7.30 -7.23
N ASP A 20 -15.54 8.19 -7.67
CA ASP A 20 -15.75 9.07 -8.81
C ASP A 20 -14.95 8.59 -10.01
N SER A 21 -15.63 7.99 -10.98
CA SER A 21 -14.99 7.46 -12.18
C SER A 21 -14.36 8.52 -13.08
N LYS A 22 -14.74 9.80 -12.93
CA LYS A 22 -14.18 10.90 -13.73
C LYS A 22 -12.78 11.31 -13.27
N SER A 23 -12.56 11.35 -11.96
CA SER A 23 -11.27 11.70 -11.34
C SER A 23 -10.47 10.46 -10.91
N GLY A 24 -11.08 9.27 -10.92
CA GLY A 24 -10.41 8.01 -10.60
C GLY A 24 -10.11 7.82 -9.11
N VAL A 25 -10.86 8.48 -8.22
CA VAL A 25 -10.61 8.46 -6.77
C VAL A 25 -11.88 8.13 -6.00
N TRP A 26 -11.70 7.63 -4.78
CA TRP A 26 -12.74 7.62 -3.76
C TRP A 26 -12.81 8.98 -3.07
N ALA A 27 -13.98 9.33 -2.54
CA ALA A 27 -14.14 10.53 -1.73
C ALA A 27 -15.23 10.38 -0.66
N VAL A 28 -15.06 11.10 0.45
CA VAL A 28 -16.04 11.19 1.56
C VAL A 28 -15.94 12.56 2.24
N ASP A 29 -17.06 13.08 2.72
CA ASP A 29 -17.07 14.26 3.59
C ASP A 29 -17.13 13.84 5.07
N THR A 30 -16.01 14.03 5.77
CA THR A 30 -15.87 13.70 7.21
C THR A 30 -16.57 14.68 8.13
N GLY A 31 -17.20 15.74 7.58
CA GLY A 31 -17.80 16.84 8.33
C GLY A 31 -16.82 17.98 8.60
N ASN A 32 -15.51 17.69 8.66
CA ASN A 32 -14.46 18.69 8.72
C ASN A 32 -14.00 19.11 7.33
N ARG A 33 -13.73 18.13 6.45
CA ARG A 33 -13.31 18.34 5.06
C ARG A 33 -13.71 17.16 4.19
N VAL A 34 -13.63 17.37 2.88
CA VAL A 34 -13.74 16.31 1.88
C VAL A 34 -12.37 15.65 1.75
N GLU A 35 -12.32 14.37 2.05
CA GLU A 35 -11.15 13.51 1.84
C GLU A 35 -11.31 12.76 0.53
N PHE A 36 -10.20 12.58 -0.18
CA PHE A 36 -10.19 11.88 -1.45
C PHE A 36 -8.86 11.22 -1.73
N GLY A 37 -8.89 10.12 -2.50
CA GLY A 37 -7.71 9.35 -2.86
C GLY A 37 -8.02 7.88 -3.06
N ASP A 38 -7.07 7.02 -2.70
CA ASP A 38 -7.24 5.57 -2.73
C ASP A 38 -8.30 5.10 -1.73
N MET A 39 -8.92 3.96 -2.05
CA MET A 39 -10.05 3.44 -1.27
C MET A 39 -9.72 3.29 0.21
N TYR A 40 -8.59 2.66 0.55
CA TYR A 40 -8.21 2.42 1.94
C TYR A 40 -7.94 3.72 2.70
N TYR A 41 -7.31 4.72 2.06
CA TYR A 41 -7.10 6.04 2.66
C TYR A 41 -8.45 6.69 3.02
N VAL A 42 -9.38 6.74 2.06
CA VAL A 42 -10.69 7.36 2.25
C VAL A 42 -11.52 6.61 3.30
N LEU A 43 -11.45 5.28 3.32
CA LEU A 43 -12.10 4.47 4.36
C LEU A 43 -11.48 4.73 5.74
N SER A 44 -10.18 4.96 5.82
CA SER A 44 -9.52 5.25 7.09
C SER A 44 -9.95 6.59 7.66
N GLU A 45 -9.99 7.63 6.84
CA GLU A 45 -10.53 8.92 7.26
C GLU A 45 -12.02 8.84 7.63
N PHE A 46 -12.78 7.97 6.96
CA PHE A 46 -14.20 7.77 7.26
C PHE A 46 -14.46 7.14 8.63
N ILE A 47 -13.62 6.19 9.07
CA ILE A 47 -13.80 5.50 10.36
C ILE A 47 -12.91 6.05 11.48
N GLU A 48 -12.09 7.07 11.18
CA GLU A 48 -11.08 7.64 12.08
C GLU A 48 -10.06 6.61 12.61
N ASP A 49 -9.83 5.54 11.83
CA ASP A 49 -8.90 4.44 12.12
C ASP A 49 -8.43 3.81 10.80
N GLY A 50 -7.33 3.06 10.79
CA GLY A 50 -6.82 2.52 9.55
C GLY A 50 -6.00 1.26 9.68
N LEU A 51 -5.91 0.55 8.56
CA LEU A 51 -4.97 -0.55 8.44
C LEU A 51 -3.55 0.01 8.53
N HIS A 52 -2.71 -0.72 9.23
CA HIS A 52 -1.32 -0.36 9.45
C HIS A 52 -0.47 -1.61 9.30
N TYR A 53 0.19 -1.73 8.15
CA TYR A 53 1.07 -2.85 7.85
C TYR A 53 2.52 -2.40 8.00
N SER A 54 3.12 -2.70 9.15
CA SER A 54 4.51 -2.31 9.43
C SER A 54 5.51 -3.29 8.78
N PHE A 55 6.59 -2.77 8.21
CA PHE A 55 7.69 -3.58 7.69
C PHE A 55 9.02 -2.83 7.80
N ASN A 56 10.12 -3.53 7.60
CA ASN A 56 11.45 -2.96 7.43
C ASN A 56 11.81 -2.94 5.94
N THR A 57 12.43 -1.87 5.48
CA THR A 57 12.95 -1.75 4.11
C THR A 57 14.15 -0.81 4.07
N LEU A 58 14.83 -0.74 2.92
CA LEU A 58 15.94 0.18 2.72
C LEU A 58 15.42 1.59 2.39
N ILE A 59 15.69 2.55 3.27
CA ILE A 59 15.36 3.97 3.08
C ILE A 59 16.66 4.76 3.18
N ALA A 60 17.00 5.48 2.11
CA ALA A 60 18.21 6.31 2.03
C ALA A 60 19.51 5.59 2.42
N GLY A 61 19.61 4.29 2.12
CA GLY A 61 20.80 3.47 2.39
C GLY A 61 20.78 2.72 3.73
N ASP A 62 19.77 2.92 4.57
CA ASP A 62 19.64 2.24 5.87
C ASP A 62 18.38 1.38 5.93
N VAL A 63 18.45 0.23 6.59
CA VAL A 63 17.25 -0.56 6.91
C VAL A 63 16.49 0.16 8.03
N ARG A 64 15.27 0.59 7.73
CA ARG A 64 14.41 1.33 8.65
C ARG A 64 12.99 0.77 8.61
N ARG A 65 12.26 0.99 9.70
CA ARG A 65 10.84 0.73 9.79
C ARG A 65 10.08 1.71 8.88
N ASP A 66 9.12 1.17 8.14
CA ASP A 66 8.11 1.89 7.39
C ASP A 66 6.74 1.22 7.60
N HIS A 67 5.69 1.77 7.00
CA HIS A 67 4.36 1.17 7.01
C HIS A 67 3.55 1.52 5.76
N ALA A 68 2.52 0.73 5.51
CA ALA A 68 1.54 0.98 4.46
C ALA A 68 0.10 0.85 4.99
N HIS A 69 -0.83 1.49 4.29
CA HIS A 69 -2.27 1.46 4.60
C HIS A 69 -3.04 0.44 3.77
N SER A 70 -2.36 -0.33 2.92
CA SER A 70 -2.95 -1.40 2.12
C SER A 70 -1.94 -2.49 1.80
N PHE A 71 -2.42 -3.72 1.62
CA PHE A 71 -1.55 -4.87 1.38
C PHE A 71 -0.81 -4.79 0.03
N ASP A 72 -1.43 -4.23 -1.01
CA ASP A 72 -0.79 -4.01 -2.30
C ASP A 72 0.38 -3.02 -2.23
N CYS A 73 0.29 -2.00 -1.35
CA CYS A 73 1.43 -1.14 -1.05
C CYS A 73 2.57 -1.88 -0.35
N VAL A 74 2.28 -2.84 0.54
CA VAL A 74 3.29 -3.72 1.14
C VAL A 74 3.98 -4.56 0.08
N VAL A 75 3.21 -5.18 -0.82
CA VAL A 75 3.77 -5.96 -1.94
C VAL A 75 4.64 -5.06 -2.84
N SER A 76 4.22 -3.82 -3.11
CA SER A 76 5.03 -2.85 -3.84
C SER A 76 6.36 -2.54 -3.12
N ALA A 77 6.35 -2.38 -1.80
CA ALA A 77 7.55 -2.16 -1.01
C ALA A 77 8.50 -3.37 -1.06
N LEU A 78 7.97 -4.59 -0.98
CA LEU A 78 8.73 -5.82 -1.17
C LEU A 78 9.39 -5.86 -2.55
N LEU A 79 8.65 -5.56 -3.63
CA LEU A 79 9.20 -5.57 -4.99
C LEU A 79 10.28 -4.51 -5.22
N LYS A 80 10.20 -3.35 -4.54
CA LYS A 80 11.23 -2.31 -4.62
C LYS A 80 12.55 -2.72 -3.99
N ASN A 81 12.52 -3.53 -2.94
CA ASN A 81 13.74 -4.00 -2.29
C ASN A 81 13.56 -5.38 -1.63
N VAL A 82 13.57 -6.41 -2.47
CA VAL A 82 13.35 -7.81 -2.05
C VAL A 82 14.40 -8.29 -1.03
N THR A 83 15.63 -7.77 -1.09
CA THR A 83 16.73 -8.23 -0.22
C THR A 83 16.68 -7.65 1.19
N HIS A 84 16.15 -6.44 1.37
CA HIS A 84 16.07 -5.77 2.67
C HIS A 84 14.65 -5.71 3.23
N PHE A 85 13.64 -6.09 2.44
CA PHE A 85 12.27 -6.17 2.90
C PHE A 85 12.12 -7.28 3.96
N SER A 86 11.50 -6.93 5.09
CA SER A 86 11.20 -7.88 6.15
C SER A 86 10.01 -7.42 7.00
N ILE A 87 9.14 -8.35 7.35
CA ILE A 87 8.04 -8.10 8.30
C ILE A 87 8.37 -8.59 9.73
N VAL A 88 9.61 -9.04 9.97
CA VAL A 88 10.01 -9.59 11.27
C VAL A 88 9.79 -8.57 12.39
N GLY A 89 9.07 -8.98 13.44
CA GLY A 89 8.67 -8.11 14.55
C GLY A 89 7.33 -7.38 14.35
N PHE A 90 6.70 -7.56 13.18
CA PHE A 90 5.41 -6.96 12.82
C PHE A 90 4.39 -8.00 12.37
N GLU A 91 4.59 -9.28 12.66
CA GLU A 91 3.76 -10.38 12.17
C GLU A 91 2.29 -10.23 12.57
N LYS A 92 2.02 -9.58 13.70
CA LYS A 92 0.66 -9.28 14.18
C LYS A 92 -0.14 -8.34 13.29
N ASP A 93 0.54 -7.55 12.44
CA ASP A 93 -0.08 -6.60 11.51
C ASP A 93 -0.60 -7.34 10.25
N TYR A 94 -0.30 -8.63 10.11
CA TYR A 94 -0.61 -9.45 8.95
C TYR A 94 -1.45 -10.67 9.32
N SER A 95 -2.33 -11.07 8.40
CA SER A 95 -2.92 -12.40 8.44
C SER A 95 -1.89 -13.48 8.06
N GLN A 96 -2.11 -14.72 8.50
CA GLN A 96 -1.24 -15.83 8.12
C GLN A 96 -1.18 -16.04 6.60
N GLN A 97 -2.28 -15.77 5.89
CA GLN A 97 -2.33 -15.87 4.43
C GLN A 97 -1.40 -14.83 3.76
N GLU A 98 -1.43 -13.58 4.23
CA GLU A 98 -0.57 -12.51 3.73
C GLU A 98 0.91 -12.80 4.00
N ILE A 99 1.25 -13.32 5.19
CA ILE A 99 2.62 -13.73 5.53
C ILE A 99 3.14 -14.79 4.54
N ASN A 100 2.34 -15.84 4.30
CA ASN A 100 2.72 -16.90 3.38
C ASN A 100 2.91 -16.35 1.95
N PHE A 101 2.01 -15.48 1.51
CA PHE A 101 2.07 -14.87 0.18
C PHE A 101 3.33 -14.01 -0.01
N LEU A 102 3.68 -13.16 0.97
CA LEU A 102 4.90 -12.36 0.93
C LEU A 102 6.15 -13.24 0.88
N ASN A 103 6.21 -14.29 1.71
CA ASN A 103 7.34 -15.24 1.73
C ASN A 103 7.49 -15.98 0.39
N ASP A 104 6.39 -16.42 -0.21
CA ASP A 104 6.40 -17.14 -1.49
C ASP A 104 6.91 -16.23 -2.62
N ILE A 105 6.45 -14.98 -2.68
CA ILE A 105 6.93 -13.99 -3.66
C ILE A 105 8.43 -13.74 -3.47
N GLN A 106 8.86 -13.44 -2.24
CA GLN A 106 10.25 -13.13 -1.93
C GLN A 106 11.17 -14.29 -2.32
N THR A 107 10.80 -15.51 -1.92
CA THR A 107 11.54 -16.74 -2.23
C THR A 107 11.65 -16.96 -3.74
N LYS A 108 10.53 -16.79 -4.47
CA LYS A 108 10.53 -16.97 -5.93
C LYS A 108 11.44 -15.95 -6.62
N ILE A 109 11.38 -14.67 -6.26
CA ILE A 109 12.23 -13.64 -6.88
C ILE A 109 13.71 -13.91 -6.60
N LEU A 110 14.06 -14.25 -5.35
CA LEU A 110 15.45 -14.54 -4.99
C LEU A 110 16.00 -15.75 -5.77
N LYS A 111 15.19 -16.79 -5.96
CA LYS A 111 15.56 -17.96 -6.77
C LYS A 111 15.83 -17.59 -8.23
N GLU A 112 14.88 -16.91 -8.88
CA GLU A 112 15.03 -16.50 -10.29
C GLU A 112 16.23 -15.55 -10.49
N SER A 113 16.53 -14.73 -9.48
CA SER A 113 17.69 -13.82 -9.52
C SER A 113 19.03 -14.55 -9.43
N GLN A 114 19.09 -15.72 -8.77
CA GLN A 114 20.29 -16.56 -8.68
C GLN A 114 20.50 -17.39 -9.95
N ASP A 115 19.41 -17.90 -10.54
CA ASP A 115 19.44 -18.66 -11.79
C ASP A 115 19.93 -17.76 -12.95
N CYS A 116 19.46 -16.50 -13.01
CA CYS A 116 19.93 -15.50 -13.97
C CYS A 116 21.42 -15.08 -13.84
N GLN A 117 22.10 -15.45 -12.75
CA GLN A 117 23.54 -15.22 -12.56
C GLN A 117 24.38 -16.43 -12.99
N HIS A 118 23.82 -17.64 -12.97
CA HIS A 118 24.51 -18.85 -13.39
C HIS A 118 24.57 -19.01 -14.92
N ASP A 119 23.60 -18.46 -15.67
CA ASP A 119 23.57 -18.52 -17.14
C ASP A 119 24.49 -17.50 -17.86
N ARG A 120 25.31 -16.75 -17.12
CA ARG A 120 26.23 -15.73 -17.66
C ARG A 120 27.72 -16.12 -17.61
N ILE A 121 28.02 -17.43 -17.62
CA ILE A 121 29.40 -17.96 -17.66
C ILE A 121 29.58 -18.81 -18.92
#